data_AF-A0A511W3L0-F1
#
_entry.id   AF-A0A511W3L0-F1
#
_cell.length_a   1.000
_cell.length_b   1.000
_cell.length_c   1.000
_cell.angle_alpha   90.00
_cell.angle_beta   90.00
_cell.angle_gamma   90.00
#
_symmetry.space_group_name_H-M   'P 1'
#
loop_
_entity.id
_entity.type
_entity.pdbx_description
1 polymer ?
#
loop_
_entity_poly.entity_id
_entity_poly.type
_entity_poly.pdbx_seq_one_letter_code
_entity_poly.pdbx_strand_id
1 'polypeptide(L)' 'MNVNFVNEQLSVGNIEVTGVSSSSLFIVGDADHLQFTSTFDTPPESYFIESVVPFSAGR' A
#
# COMPACT_ATOMS: atom_id res chain seq x y z
N MET A 1 -20.01 -14.65 -31.50
CA MET A 1 -18.53 -14.81 -31.53
C MET A 1 -17.99 -14.17 -30.27
N ASN A 2 -17.28 -14.91 -29.42
CA ASN A 2 -16.78 -14.38 -28.14
C ASN A 2 -15.30 -14.08 -28.30
N VAL A 3 -14.91 -12.80 -28.16
CA VAL A 3 -13.53 -12.36 -28.32
C VAL A 3 -12.83 -12.54 -26.99
N ASN A 4 -11.83 -13.41 -26.94
CA ASN A 4 -10.98 -13.59 -25.77
C ASN A 4 -9.83 -12.59 -25.86
N PHE A 5 -9.76 -11.66 -24.90
CA PHE A 5 -8.61 -10.79 -24.73
C PHE A 5 -7.65 -11.48 -23.78
N VAL A 6 -6.56 -12.02 -24.33
CA VAL A 6 -5.43 -12.49 -23.53
C VAL A 6 -4.58 -11.27 -23.22
N ASN A 7 -4.48 -10.90 -21.95
CA ASN A 7 -3.47 -9.94 -21.53
C ASN A 7 -2.12 -10.62 -21.74
N GLU A 8 -1.40 -10.27 -22.81
CA GLU A 8 -0.04 -10.74 -23.09
C GLU A 8 0.79 -10.51 -21.82
N GLN A 9 1.41 -11.57 -21.33
CA GLN A 9 2.13 -11.69 -20.06
C GLN A 9 2.67 -10.35 -19.51
N LEU A 10 2.28 -10.01 -18.27
CA LEU A 10 2.85 -8.88 -17.55
C LEU A 10 4.36 -9.06 -17.40
N SER A 11 5.13 -8.44 -18.29
CA SER A 11 6.59 -8.53 -18.31
C SER A 11 7.18 -7.44 -17.45
N VAL A 12 7.34 -7.74 -16.17
CA VAL A 12 8.02 -6.87 -15.22
C VAL A 12 9.52 -7.07 -15.37
N GLY A 13 10.22 -6.03 -15.83
CA GLY A 13 11.68 -5.99 -15.87
C GLY A 13 12.26 -5.78 -14.46
N ASN A 14 13.07 -4.73 -14.30
CA ASN A 14 13.59 -4.39 -12.97
C ASN A 14 12.68 -3.38 -12.28
N ILE A 15 12.30 -3.66 -11.02
CA ILE A 15 11.65 -2.70 -10.13
C ILE A 15 12.56 -2.49 -8.93
N GLU A 16 12.94 -1.24 -8.70
CA GLU A 16 13.69 -0.84 -7.51
C GLU A 16 12.83 0.07 -6.65
N VAL A 17 12.40 -0.45 -5.48
CA VAL A 17 11.66 0.33 -4.49
C VAL A 17 12.62 0.72 -3.38
N THR A 18 12.97 2.01 -3.30
CA THR A 18 13.92 2.56 -2.33
C THR A 18 13.29 2.88 -0.97
N GLY A 19 11.95 2.86 -0.89
CA GLY A 19 11.21 2.98 0.35
C GLY A 19 9.70 3.02 0.11
N VAL A 20 8.92 2.62 1.11
CA VAL A 20 7.47 2.82 1.18
C VAL A 20 7.13 3.47 2.53
N SER A 21 6.13 4.34 2.56
CA SER A 21 5.69 4.97 3.81
C SER A 21 4.77 4.05 4.63
N SER A 22 4.43 4.45 5.85
CA SER A 22 3.38 3.80 6.63
C SER A 22 2.04 3.86 5.87
N SER A 23 1.33 2.73 5.83
CA SER A 23 0.05 2.61 5.09
C SER A 23 0.18 2.76 3.57
N SER A 24 1.28 2.25 2.99
CA SER A 24 1.48 2.21 1.54
C SER A 24 1.19 0.84 0.93
N LEU A 25 0.78 0.82 -0.34
CA LEU A 25 0.62 -0.38 -1.14
C LEU A 25 1.23 -0.18 -2.52
N PHE A 26 2.11 -1.11 -2.93
CA PHE A 26 2.68 -1.17 -4.27
C PHE A 26 2.16 -2.44 -4.96
N ILE A 27 1.44 -2.28 -6.07
CA ILE A 27 0.87 -3.38 -6.84
C ILE A 27 1.42 -3.35 -8.27
N VAL A 28 1.74 -4.54 -8.79
CA VAL A 28 2.10 -4.75 -10.19
C VAL A 28 1.17 -5.82 -10.75
N GLY A 29 0.39 -5.45 -11.76
CA GLY A 29 -0.72 -6.25 -12.27
C GLY A 29 -2.07 -5.71 -11.81
N ASP A 30 -3.10 -6.53 -11.93
CA ASP A 30 -4.49 -6.08 -11.75
C ASP A 30 -5.01 -6.40 -10.35
N ALA A 31 -5.81 -5.50 -9.80
CA ALA A 31 -6.56 -5.71 -8.57
C ALA A 31 -8.03 -5.36 -8.82
N ASP A 32 -8.92 -6.35 -8.68
CA ASP A 32 -10.34 -6.19 -8.97
C ASP A 32 -11.04 -5.33 -7.90
N HIS A 33 -10.65 -5.53 -6.63
CA HIS A 33 -11.08 -4.69 -5.51
C HIS A 33 -9.97 -4.54 -4.47
N LEU A 34 -9.81 -3.32 -3.97
CA LEU A 34 -8.94 -3.01 -2.83
C LEU A 34 -9.77 -2.28 -1.78
N GLN A 35 -9.80 -2.81 -0.56
CA GLN A 35 -10.49 -2.20 0.56
C GLN A 35 -9.52 -2.05 1.72
N PHE A 36 -9.31 -0.80 2.14
CA PHE A 36 -8.48 -0.46 3.30
C PHE A 36 -9.38 0.11 4.39
N THR A 37 -9.20 -0.40 5.60
CA THR A 37 -9.83 0.17 6.79
C THR A 37 -8.73 0.57 7.74
N SER A 38 -8.86 1.76 8.31
CA SER A 38 -8.07 2.19 9.46
C SER A 38 -9.05 2.50 10.57
N THR A 39 -8.90 1.82 11.70
CA THR A 39 -9.70 2.09 12.88
C THR A 39 -8.74 2.53 13.96
N PHE A 40 -8.97 3.73 14.47
CA PHE A 40 -8.19 4.28 15.54
C PHE A 40 -9.02 4.23 16.82
N ASP A 41 -8.68 3.29 17.70
CA ASP A 41 -9.46 2.94 18.89
C ASP A 41 -9.04 3.76 20.12
N THR A 42 -8.64 5.01 19.93
CA THR A 42 -8.18 5.86 21.03
C THR A 42 -9.26 6.89 21.39
N PRO A 43 -9.80 6.86 22.62
CA PRO A 43 -10.79 7.83 23.08
C PRO A 43 -10.29 9.29 22.93
N PRO A 44 -11.20 10.28 22.74
CA PRO A 44 -10.85 11.69 22.58
C PRO A 44 -10.14 12.31 23.80
N GLU A 45 -10.17 11.64 24.95
CA GLU A 45 -9.55 12.07 26.21
C GLU A 45 -8.10 11.58 26.39
N SER A 46 -7.67 10.61 25.59
CA SER A 46 -6.28 10.10 25.59
C SER A 46 -5.39 11.05 24.80
N TYR A 47 -4.95 12.09 25.49
CA TYR A 47 -3.94 13.05 25.08
C TYR A 47 -2.72 12.37 24.43
N PHE A 48 -2.48 12.69 23.15
CA PHE A 48 -1.28 12.26 22.42
C PHE A 48 -0.10 13.15 22.80
N ILE A 49 0.80 12.65 23.65
CA ILE A 49 2.19 13.11 23.61
C ILE A 49 2.72 12.73 22.23
N GLU A 50 3.32 13.70 21.55
CA GLU A 50 3.70 13.70 20.14
C GLU A 50 4.08 12.34 19.54
N SER A 51 3.28 11.93 18.55
CA SER A 51 3.63 11.17 17.34
C SER A 51 5.07 10.61 17.27
N VAL A 52 5.35 9.53 18.00
CA VAL A 52 6.35 8.54 17.55
C VAL A 52 5.62 7.56 16.65
N VAL A 53 5.34 7.99 15.42
CA VAL A 53 5.32 7.02 14.33
C VAL A 53 6.74 6.46 14.27
N PRO A 54 6.96 5.14 14.37
CA PRO A 54 8.29 4.58 14.20
C PRO A 54 8.61 4.67 12.71
N PHE A 55 8.94 5.87 12.23
CA PHE A 55 9.71 5.99 11.01
C PHE A 55 11.03 5.32 11.32
N SER A 56 11.37 4.25 10.60
CA SER A 56 12.77 3.87 10.53
C SER A 56 13.51 5.10 10.02
N ALA A 57 14.44 5.64 10.80
CA ALA A 57 15.36 6.64 10.31
C ALA A 57 15.95 6.11 9.00
N GLY A 58 15.62 6.76 7.88
CA GLY A 58 16.21 6.40 6.59
C GLY A 58 17.72 6.39 6.74
N ARG A 59 18.35 5.32 6.25
CA ARG A 59 19.75 5.41 5.82
C ARG A 59 19.80 6.13 4.49
#